data_AF-A0A6J3LF32-F1
#
_entry.id   AF-A0A6J3LF32-F1
#
_cell.length_a   1.000
_cell.length_b   1.000
_cell.length_c   1.000
_cell.angle_alpha   90.00
_cell.angle_beta   90.00
_cell.angle_gamma   90.00
#
_symmetry.space_group_name_H-M   'P 1'
#
loop_
_entity.id
_entity.type
_entity.pdbx_description
1 polymer ?
#
loop_
_entity_poly.entity_id
_entity_poly.type
_entity_poly.pdbx_seq_one_letter_code
_entity_poly.pdbx_strand_id
1 'polypeptide(L)'
;IVAFHYEEDEKVKAAKCKAAEETLLFILERLDQQVKENDGYFYDGTLSWADLTFVALLDYLNFMYKSDLIENYENLKLLEKKVLLLPKIKTGLRDAQLANSKLHDCLWFYKRLKIAVLVC
;
A
#
# COMPACT_ATOMS: atom_id res chain seq x y z
N ILE A 1 -2.21 -7.99 -13.52
CA ILE A 1 -1.79 -8.24 -12.14
C ILE A 1 -2.95 -8.00 -11.18
N VAL A 2 -3.57 -6.81 -11.13
CA VAL A 2 -4.61 -6.50 -10.11
C VAL A 2 -6.07 -6.66 -10.55
N ALA A 3 -6.31 -6.95 -11.85
CA ALA A 3 -7.65 -6.98 -12.44
C ALA A 3 -8.60 -8.02 -11.81
N PHE A 4 -8.07 -9.06 -11.18
CA PHE A 4 -8.89 -10.07 -10.48
C PHE A 4 -9.71 -9.46 -9.34
N HIS A 5 -9.22 -8.41 -8.69
CA HIS A 5 -9.87 -7.83 -7.52
C HIS A 5 -11.28 -7.28 -7.83
N TYR A 6 -11.49 -6.83 -9.07
CA TYR A 6 -12.74 -6.24 -9.56
C TYR A 6 -13.69 -7.25 -10.20
N GLU A 7 -13.33 -8.53 -10.23
CA GLU A 7 -14.19 -9.58 -10.80
C GLU A 7 -15.35 -9.92 -9.86
N GLU A 8 -16.55 -10.09 -10.41
CA GLU A 8 -17.73 -10.47 -9.61
C GLU A 8 -17.86 -11.98 -9.46
N ASP A 9 -17.51 -12.75 -10.50
CA ASP A 9 -17.53 -14.21 -10.44
C ASP A 9 -16.33 -14.74 -9.64
N GLU A 10 -16.61 -15.36 -8.51
CA GLU A 10 -15.59 -15.89 -7.59
C GLU A 10 -14.69 -16.97 -8.22
N LYS A 11 -15.20 -17.78 -9.15
CA LYS A 11 -14.38 -18.79 -9.83
C LYS A 11 -13.41 -18.12 -10.80
N VAL A 12 -13.88 -17.12 -11.54
CA VAL A 12 -13.05 -16.35 -12.48
C VAL A 12 -12.02 -15.51 -11.71
N LYS A 13 -12.42 -14.90 -10.59
CA LYS A 13 -11.55 -14.16 -9.68
C LYS A 13 -10.39 -15.02 -9.19
N ALA A 14 -10.68 -16.20 -8.67
CA ALA A 14 -9.66 -17.11 -8.15
C ALA A 14 -8.67 -17.55 -9.25
N ALA A 15 -9.18 -17.88 -10.45
CA ALA A 15 -8.34 -18.25 -11.58
C ALA A 15 -7.41 -17.10 -12.02
N LYS A 16 -7.95 -15.87 -12.11
CA LYS A 16 -7.17 -14.67 -12.46
C LYS A 16 -6.17 -14.29 -11.36
N CYS A 17 -6.51 -14.46 -10.09
CA CYS A 17 -5.63 -14.21 -8.95
C CYS A 17 -4.39 -15.11 -9.03
N LYS A 18 -4.61 -16.42 -9.20
CA LYS A 18 -3.53 -17.40 -9.33
C LYS A 18 -2.58 -17.08 -10.48
N ALA A 19 -3.11 -16.76 -11.66
CA ALA A 19 -2.28 -16.35 -12.80
C ALA A 19 -1.50 -15.05 -12.53
N ALA A 20 -2.09 -14.13 -11.77
CA ALA A 20 -1.43 -12.89 -11.39
C ALA A 20 -0.33 -13.09 -10.35
N GLU A 21 -0.48 -14.03 -9.40
CA GLU A 21 0.52 -14.36 -8.38
C GLU A 21 1.82 -14.87 -9.00
N GLU A 22 1.75 -15.73 -10.02
CA GLU A 22 2.92 -16.23 -10.74
C GLU A 22 3.72 -15.08 -11.38
N THR A 23 3.01 -14.13 -12.00
CA THR A 23 3.64 -12.94 -12.61
C THR A 23 4.20 -12.01 -11.54
N LEU A 24 3.49 -11.87 -10.41
CA LEU A 24 3.86 -10.97 -9.32
C LEU A 24 5.16 -11.41 -8.65
N LEU A 25 5.30 -12.69 -8.33
CA LEU A 25 6.51 -13.25 -7.73
C LEU A 25 7.75 -12.97 -8.59
N PHE A 26 7.65 -13.18 -9.90
CA PHE A 26 8.72 -12.88 -10.85
C PHE A 26 9.10 -11.39 -10.86
N ILE A 27 8.11 -10.49 -10.76
CA ILE A 27 8.36 -9.04 -10.72
C ILE A 27 9.04 -8.65 -9.41
N LEU A 28 8.53 -9.11 -8.26
CA LEU A 28 9.06 -8.76 -6.95
C LEU A 28 10.50 -9.25 -6.76
N GLU A 29 10.83 -10.46 -7.22
CA GLU A 29 12.20 -10.99 -7.19
C GLU A 29 13.17 -10.10 -7.99
N ARG A 30 12.75 -9.66 -9.18
CA ARG A 30 13.57 -8.76 -10.01
C ARG A 30 13.72 -7.38 -9.38
N LEU A 31 12.65 -6.84 -8.80
CA LEU A 31 12.68 -5.55 -8.13
C LEU A 31 13.59 -5.58 -6.89
N ASP A 32 13.53 -6.63 -6.08
CA ASP A 32 14.40 -6.78 -4.91
C ASP A 32 15.88 -6.85 -5.32
N GLN A 33 16.20 -7.61 -6.37
CA GLN A 33 17.56 -7.69 -6.91
C GLN A 33 18.01 -6.34 -7.50
N GLN A 34 17.14 -5.62 -8.20
CA GLN A 34 17.46 -4.29 -8.73
C GLN A 34 17.76 -3.30 -7.61
N VAL A 35 17.00 -3.34 -6.51
CA VAL A 35 17.26 -2.48 -5.34
C VAL A 35 18.60 -2.81 -4.69
N LYS A 36 18.92 -4.10 -4.59
CA LYS A 36 20.22 -4.56 -4.09
C LYS A 36 21.40 -4.06 -4.93
N GLU A 37 21.27 -4.09 -6.26
CA GLU A 37 22.33 -3.67 -7.19
C GLU A 37 22.54 -2.15 -7.22
N ASN A 38 21.51 -1.38 -6.90
CA ASN A 38 21.51 0.09 -6.94
C ASN A 38 21.55 0.70 -5.53
N ASP A 39 22.39 0.15 -4.64
CA ASP A 39 22.65 0.67 -3.28
C ASP A 39 21.38 0.93 -2.43
N GLY A 40 20.34 0.13 -2.67
CA GLY A 40 19.09 0.17 -1.94
C GLY A 40 18.11 1.26 -2.41
N TYR A 41 18.13 1.59 -3.70
CA TYR A 41 17.11 2.35 -4.45
C TYR A 41 16.87 1.68 -5.81
N PHE A 42 15.84 2.06 -6.56
CA PHE A 42 15.61 1.50 -7.90
C PHE A 42 16.55 2.04 -8.99
N TYR A 43 17.17 3.20 -8.78
CA TYR A 43 17.99 3.86 -9.80
C TYR A 43 19.24 4.53 -9.22
N ASP A 44 20.43 4.01 -9.60
CA ASP A 44 21.74 4.65 -9.39
C ASP A 44 22.02 5.08 -7.94
N GLY A 45 21.57 4.31 -6.95
CA GLY A 45 21.80 4.63 -5.54
C GLY A 45 21.10 5.89 -5.03
N THR A 46 20.17 6.47 -5.81
CA THR A 46 19.50 7.73 -5.48
C THR A 46 17.98 7.58 -5.40
N LEU A 47 17.36 8.41 -4.57
CA LEU A 47 15.90 8.48 -4.48
C LEU A 47 15.31 8.95 -5.82
N SER A 48 14.48 8.11 -6.40
CA SER A 48 13.79 8.33 -7.66
C SER A 48 12.27 8.29 -7.50
N TRP A 49 11.56 8.70 -8.56
CA TRP A 49 10.10 8.56 -8.61
C TRP A 49 9.65 7.09 -8.57
N ALA A 50 10.49 6.15 -8.99
CA ALA A 50 10.16 4.73 -8.92
C ALA A 50 10.02 4.28 -7.47
N ASP A 51 10.91 4.72 -6.58
CA ASP A 51 10.88 4.37 -5.15
C ASP A 51 9.62 4.91 -4.48
N LEU A 52 9.29 6.18 -4.74
CA LEU A 52 8.09 6.83 -4.21
C LEU A 52 6.81 6.14 -4.70
N THR A 53 6.75 5.84 -5.99
CA THR A 53 5.56 5.24 -6.62
C THR A 53 5.35 3.81 -6.13
N PHE A 54 6.42 3.02 -6.03
CA PHE A 54 6.36 1.65 -5.51
C PHE A 54 5.83 1.63 -4.07
N VAL A 55 6.42 2.44 -3.18
CA VAL A 55 6.01 2.48 -1.77
C VAL A 55 4.58 3.00 -1.60
N ALA A 56 4.17 4.00 -2.39
CA ALA A 56 2.79 4.49 -2.35
C ALA A 56 1.76 3.45 -2.85
N LEU A 57 2.13 2.60 -3.80
CA LEU A 57 1.26 1.55 -4.32
C LEU A 57 1.27 0.28 -3.46
N LEU A 58 2.30 0.06 -2.65
CA LEU A 58 2.48 -1.17 -1.89
C LEU A 58 1.31 -1.46 -0.96
N ASP A 59 0.82 -0.47 -0.20
CA ASP A 59 -0.36 -0.60 0.66
C ASP A 59 -1.61 -1.04 -0.12
N TYR A 60 -1.78 -0.48 -1.33
CA TYR A 60 -2.91 -0.79 -2.20
C TYR A 60 -2.80 -2.22 -2.78
N LEU A 61 -1.60 -2.65 -3.16
CA LEU A 61 -1.37 -4.02 -3.63
C LEU A 61 -1.58 -5.03 -2.49
N ASN A 62 -1.04 -4.76 -1.30
CA ASN A 62 -1.24 -5.58 -0.10
C ASN A 62 -2.73 -5.72 0.24
N PHE A 63 -3.52 -4.65 0.11
CA PHE A 63 -4.97 -4.70 0.29
C PHE A 63 -5.65 -5.66 -0.69
N MET A 64 -5.27 -5.64 -1.97
CA MET A 64 -5.90 -6.49 -2.99
C MET A 64 -5.54 -7.97 -2.86
N TYR A 65 -4.28 -8.26 -2.52
CA TYR A 65 -3.78 -9.62 -2.31
C TYR A 65 -4.04 -10.16 -0.91
N LYS A 66 -4.46 -9.29 0.03
CA LYS A 66 -4.72 -9.61 1.44
C LYS A 66 -3.50 -10.26 2.13
N SER A 67 -2.31 -9.89 1.70
CA SER A 67 -1.03 -10.40 2.20
C SER A 67 0.01 -9.29 2.17
N ASP A 68 1.09 -9.47 2.93
CA ASP A 68 2.29 -8.64 2.80
C ASP A 68 3.12 -9.16 1.62
N LEU A 69 3.12 -8.41 0.53
CA LEU A 69 3.80 -8.81 -0.70
C LEU A 69 5.33 -8.77 -0.58
N ILE A 70 5.88 -7.97 0.33
CA ILE A 70 7.33 -7.79 0.45
C ILE A 70 7.94 -8.52 1.65
N GLU A 71 7.16 -9.33 2.37
CA GLU A 71 7.60 -10.04 3.58
C GLU A 71 8.94 -10.79 3.38
N ASN A 72 9.07 -11.46 2.23
CA ASN A 72 10.23 -12.29 1.86
C ASN A 72 11.35 -11.52 1.14
N TYR A 73 11.20 -10.21 0.91
CA TYR A 73 12.09 -9.39 0.08
C TYR A 73 12.75 -8.29 0.93
N GLU A 74 13.92 -8.61 1.51
CA GLU A 74 14.60 -7.74 2.48
C GLU A 74 15.01 -6.39 1.90
N ASN A 75 15.47 -6.34 0.65
CA ASN A 75 15.91 -5.08 0.04
C ASN A 75 14.71 -4.16 -0.21
N LEU A 76 13.57 -4.71 -0.62
CA LEU A 76 12.30 -3.96 -0.76
C LEU A 76 11.78 -3.44 0.58
N LYS A 77 11.87 -4.21 1.67
CA LYS A 77 11.51 -3.73 3.03
C LYS A 77 12.41 -2.59 3.49
N LEU A 78 13.71 -2.69 3.22
CA LEU A 78 14.65 -1.61 3.53
C LEU A 78 14.35 -0.35 2.71
N LEU A 79 14.02 -0.51 1.42
CA LEU A 79 13.61 0.59 0.56
C LEU A 79 12.35 1.29 1.08
N GLU A 80 11.31 0.52 1.41
CA GLU A 80 10.06 1.03 1.98
C GLU A 80 10.34 1.87 3.23
N LYS A 81 11.11 1.32 4.16
CA LYS A 81 11.50 2.01 5.39
C LYS A 81 12.27 3.30 5.11
N LYS A 82 13.22 3.28 4.17
CA LYS A 82 13.99 4.49 3.78
C LYS A 82 13.05 5.59 3.27
N VAL A 83 12.12 5.24 2.38
CA VAL A 83 11.17 6.20 1.78
C VAL A 83 10.20 6.75 2.82
N LEU A 84 9.63 5.90 3.68
CA LEU A 84 8.70 6.33 4.74
C LEU A 84 9.36 7.21 5.80
N LEU A 85 10.68 7.07 6.00
CA LEU A 85 11.46 7.91 6.93
C LEU A 85 11.82 9.29 6.35
N LEU A 86 11.58 9.55 5.06
CA LEU A 86 11.80 10.86 4.48
C LEU A 86 10.97 11.92 5.23
N PRO A 87 11.56 13.04 5.70
CA PRO A 87 10.88 13.98 6.58
C PRO A 87 9.55 14.50 6.03
N LYS A 88 9.48 14.77 4.72
CA LYS A 88 8.28 15.26 4.06
C LYS A 88 7.16 14.19 4.02
N ILE A 89 7.52 12.95 3.71
CA ILE A 89 6.57 11.82 3.66
C ILE A 89 6.05 11.51 5.06
N LYS A 90 6.94 11.41 6.05
CA LYS A 90 6.57 11.16 7.46
C LYS A 90 5.63 12.22 8.03
N THR A 91 5.82 13.48 7.66
CA THR A 91 4.91 14.56 8.06
C THR A 91 3.58 14.46 7.34
N GLY A 92 3.58 14.29 6.00
CA GLY A 92 2.35 14.12 5.24
C GLY A 92 1.48 12.94 5.71
N LEU A 93 2.10 11.81 6.06
CA LEU A 93 1.39 10.65 6.61
C LEU A 93 0.76 10.93 7.98
N ARG A 94 1.47 11.63 8.87
CA ARG A 94 0.91 12.07 10.16
C ARG A 94 -0.28 13.00 9.98
N ASP A 95 -0.18 13.94 9.05
CA ASP A 95 -1.25 14.89 8.78
C ASP A 95 -2.47 14.19 8.20
N ALA A 96 -2.26 13.23 7.29
CA ALA A 96 -3.33 12.38 6.75
C ALA A 96 -4.00 11.53 7.84
N GLN A 97 -3.23 10.91 8.74
CA GLN A 97 -3.75 10.15 9.88
C GLN A 97 -4.56 11.05 10.83
N LEU A 98 -4.07 12.25 11.12
CA LEU A 98 -4.77 13.22 11.96
C LEU A 98 -6.09 13.67 11.32
N ALA A 99 -6.10 13.90 10.01
CA ALA A 99 -7.32 14.24 9.27
C ALA A 99 -8.35 13.10 9.33
N ASN A 100 -7.94 11.85 9.14
CA ASN A 100 -8.82 10.68 9.23
C ASN A 100 -9.39 10.48 10.64
N SER A 101 -8.59 10.69 11.68
CA SER A 101 -9.06 10.65 13.08
C SER A 101 -10.13 11.72 13.35
N LYS A 102 -9.89 12.96 12.92
CA LYS A 102 -10.88 14.05 13.06
C LYS A 102 -12.17 13.78 12.29
N LEU A 103 -12.09 13.19 11.10
CA LEU A 103 -13.28 12.80 10.33
C LEU A 103 -14.11 11.76 11.08
N HIS A 104 -13.46 10.76 11.69
CA HIS A 104 -14.14 9.77 12.53
C HIS A 104 -14.84 10.43 13.72
N ASP A 105 -14.19 11.36 14.41
CA ASP A 105 -14.78 12.10 15.53
C ASP A 105 -16.00 12.94 15.11
N CYS A 106 -15.91 13.63 13.96
CA CYS A 106 -17.02 14.39 13.39
C CYS A 106 -18.20 13.48 13.01
N LEU A 107 -17.93 12.34 12.38
CA LEU A 107 -18.96 11.35 12.02
C LEU A 107 -19.62 10.74 13.27
N TRP A 108 -18.83 10.47 14.31
CA TRP A 108 -19.32 9.97 15.58
C TRP A 108 -20.21 10.99 16.30
N PHE A 109 -19.79 12.26 16.34
CA PHE A 109 -20.59 13.35 16.88
C PHE A 109 -21.89 13.54 16.10
N TYR A 110 -21.83 13.50 14.77
CA TYR A 110 -23.01 13.59 13.90
C TYR A 110 -23.99 12.43 14.11
N LYS A 111 -23.49 11.19 14.22
CA LYS A 111 -24.33 10.02 14.54
C LYS A 111 -24.98 10.16 15.91
N ARG A 112 -24.25 10.62 16.93
CA ARG A 112 -24.82 10.86 18.27
C ARG A 112 -25.85 11.99 18.28
N LEU A 113 -25.59 13.09 17.59
CA LEU A 113 -26.52 14.21 17.47
C LEU A 113 -27.81 13.77 16.76
N LYS A 114 -27.71 12.98 15.67
CA LYS A 114 -28.87 12.41 14.99
C LYS A 114 -29.69 11.48 15.88
N ILE A 115 -29.05 10.60 16.65
CA ILE A 115 -29.75 9.72 17.58
C ILE A 115 -30.44 10.53 18.68
N ALA A 116 -29.78 11.56 19.22
CA ALA A 116 -30.39 12.43 20.23
C ALA A 116 -31.61 13.19 19.71
N VAL A 117 -31.60 13.63 18.44
CA VAL A 117 -32.74 14.30 17.80
C VAL A 117 -33.89 13.34 17.44
N LEU A 118 -33.61 12.05 17.22
CA LEU A 118 -34.62 11.03 16.89
C LEU A 118 -35.30 10.40 18.12
N VAL A 119 -34.73 10.59 19.31
CA VAL A 119 -35.23 10.02 20.58
C VAL A 119 -35.81 11.11 21.52
N CYS A 120 -35.88 12.36 21.04
CA CYS A 120 -36.65 13.46 21.64
C CYS A 120 -37.89 13.75 20.79
#